data_AF-A0A9W6FNQ8-F1
#
_entry.id   AF-A0A9W6FNQ8-F1
#
_cell.length_a   1.000
_cell.length_b   1.000
_cell.length_c   1.000
_cell.angle_alpha   90.00
_cell.angle_beta   90.00
_cell.angle_gamma   90.00
#
_symmetry.space_group_name_H-M   'P 1'
#
loop_
_entity.id
_entity.type
_entity.pdbx_description
1 polymer ?
#
loop_
_entity_poly.entity_id
_entity_poly.type
_entity_poly.pdbx_seq_one_letter_code
_entity_poly.pdbx_strand_id
1 'polypeptide(L)'
;MITLSWLLLIALVGGVLALIDGIWRVRARGSAIIGIIEIVVAALFVLSLFITGIPFGSLVLGIALLVVLVVALVTRGRLGMTLTIIALALIALWLVLEQGWLVIPGLN
;
A
#
# COMPACT_ATOMS: atom_id res chain seq x y z
N MET A 1 18.03 10.15 -8.83
CA MET A 1 18.90 9.50 -7.81
C MET A 1 17.97 9.09 -6.69
N ILE A 2 17.90 7.81 -6.32
CA ILE A 2 17.03 7.35 -5.24
C ILE A 2 17.84 7.42 -3.94
N THR A 3 17.42 8.26 -3.02
CA THR A 3 17.96 8.32 -1.66
C THR A 3 17.19 7.36 -0.78
N LEU A 4 17.91 6.49 -0.08
CA LEU A 4 17.29 5.59 0.89
C LEU A 4 16.88 6.41 2.12
N SER A 5 15.57 6.60 2.30
CA SER A 5 14.99 7.30 3.44
C SER A 5 14.07 6.37 4.23
N TRP A 6 13.85 6.68 5.51
CA TRP A 6 12.87 5.97 6.32
C TRP A 6 11.45 6.05 5.72
N LEU A 7 11.11 7.20 5.15
CA LEU A 7 9.84 7.41 4.46
C LEU A 7 9.67 6.45 3.26
N LEU A 8 10.70 6.30 2.43
CA LEU A 8 10.71 5.35 1.31
C LEU A 8 10.56 3.91 1.82
N LEU A 9 11.23 3.54 2.92
CA LEU A 9 11.13 2.20 3.50
C LEU A 9 9.71 1.90 4.02
N ILE A 10 9.05 2.86 4.67
CA ILE A 10 7.66 2.71 5.13
C ILE A 10 6.73 2.46 3.94
N ALA A 11 6.84 3.29 2.89
CA ALA A 11 6.05 3.12 1.67
C ALA A 11 6.31 1.74 1.03
N LEU A 12 7.57 1.36 0.88
CA LEU A 12 7.97 0.11 0.23
C LEU A 12 7.45 -1.12 1.01
N VAL A 13 7.63 -1.14 2.32
CA VAL A 13 7.15 -2.26 3.16
C VAL A 13 5.63 -2.32 3.13
N GLY A 14 4.93 -1.18 3.25
CA GLY A 14 3.48 -1.14 3.15
C GLY A 14 2.96 -1.68 1.80
N GLY A 15 3.57 -1.25 0.70
CA GLY A 15 3.22 -1.69 -0.66
C GLY A 15 3.50 -3.17 -0.90
N VAL A 16 4.65 -3.69 -0.44
CA VAL A 16 5.01 -5.11 -0.56
C VAL A 16 4.09 -6.00 0.27
N LEU A 17 3.74 -5.60 1.50
CA LEU A 17 2.80 -6.35 2.32
C LEU A 17 1.40 -6.40 1.69
N ALA A 18 0.93 -5.29 1.11
CA ALA A 18 -0.33 -5.27 0.35
C ALA A 18 -0.28 -6.19 -0.87
N LEU A 19 0.85 -6.22 -1.59
CA LEU A 19 1.03 -7.12 -2.73
C LEU A 19 0.95 -8.60 -2.30
N ILE A 20 1.62 -8.97 -1.19
CA ILE A 20 1.57 -10.32 -0.63
C ILE A 20 0.14 -10.69 -0.21
N ASP A 21 -0.56 -9.79 0.48
CA ASP A 21 -1.94 -10.03 0.91
C ASP A 21 -2.88 -10.23 -0.29
N GLY A 22 -2.77 -9.39 -1.31
CA GLY A 22 -3.51 -9.52 -2.56
C GLY A 22 -3.28 -10.88 -3.24
N ILE A 23 -2.03 -11.35 -3.33
CA ILE A 23 -1.70 -12.67 -3.90
C ILE A 23 -2.35 -13.80 -3.09
N TRP A 24 -2.28 -13.74 -1.75
CA TRP A 24 -2.90 -14.75 -0.91
C TRP A 24 -4.43 -14.71 -0.99
N ARG A 25 -5.02 -13.52 -1.15
CA ARG A 25 -6.46 -13.33 -1.33
C ARG A 25 -6.97 -13.95 -2.62
N VAL A 26 -6.25 -13.77 -3.74
CA VAL A 26 -6.59 -14.42 -5.02
C VAL A 26 -6.55 -15.95 -4.87
N ARG A 27 -5.58 -16.49 -4.13
CA ARG A 27 -5.48 -17.95 -3.89
C ARG A 27 -6.63 -18.51 -3.05
N ALA A 28 -7.20 -17.73 -2.14
CA ALA A 28 -8.25 -18.17 -1.23
C ALA A 28 -9.66 -18.31 -1.85
N ARG A 29 -9.81 -18.12 -3.19
CA ARG A 29 -11.03 -18.31 -4.01
C ARG A 29 -12.30 -17.51 -3.65
N GLY A 30 -12.41 -16.88 -2.48
CA GLY A 30 -13.61 -16.15 -2.05
C GLY A 30 -13.71 -14.68 -2.50
N SER A 31 -12.60 -14.04 -2.88
CA SER A 31 -12.57 -12.62 -3.23
C SER A 31 -11.49 -12.30 -4.28
N ALA A 32 -11.54 -13.03 -5.40
CA ALA A 32 -10.53 -12.94 -6.46
C ALA A 32 -10.46 -11.55 -7.10
N ILE A 33 -11.62 -10.90 -7.31
CA ILE A 33 -11.68 -9.58 -7.96
C ILE A 33 -10.96 -8.52 -7.12
N ILE A 34 -11.28 -8.42 -5.82
CA ILE A 34 -10.62 -7.47 -4.92
C ILE A 34 -9.13 -7.77 -4.82
N GLY A 35 -8.75 -9.05 -4.72
CA GLY A 35 -7.34 -9.44 -4.71
C GLY A 35 -6.59 -9.04 -5.99
N ILE A 36 -7.19 -9.16 -7.17
CA ILE A 36 -6.57 -8.72 -8.43
C ILE A 36 -6.38 -7.20 -8.43
N ILE A 37 -7.40 -6.44 -8.03
CA ILE A 37 -7.31 -4.98 -7.94
C ILE A 37 -6.21 -4.57 -6.96
N GLU A 38 -6.17 -5.21 -5.78
CA GLU A 38 -5.15 -4.99 -4.75
C GLU A 38 -3.74 -5.23 -5.29
N ILE A 39 -3.51 -6.35 -6.00
CA ILE A 39 -2.20 -6.65 -6.62
C ILE A 39 -1.82 -5.57 -7.64
N VAL A 40 -2.73 -5.21 -8.55
CA VAL A 40 -2.43 -4.23 -9.61
C VAL A 40 -2.09 -2.88 -8.99
N VAL A 41 -2.91 -2.39 -8.05
CA VAL A 41 -2.69 -1.09 -7.41
C VAL A 41 -1.42 -1.11 -6.56
N ALA A 42 -1.17 -2.18 -5.79
CA ALA A 42 0.05 -2.32 -4.99
C ALA A 42 1.31 -2.37 -5.86
N ALA A 43 1.28 -3.12 -6.97
CA ALA A 43 2.41 -3.23 -7.90
C ALA A 43 2.70 -1.87 -8.55
N LEU A 44 1.66 -1.18 -9.04
CA LEU A 44 1.81 0.17 -9.60
C LEU A 44 2.34 1.16 -8.56
N PHE A 45 1.83 1.12 -7.33
CA PHE A 45 2.30 1.95 -6.24
C PHE A 45 3.79 1.70 -5.96
N VAL A 46 4.20 0.45 -5.75
CA VAL A 46 5.61 0.10 -5.48
C VAL A 46 6.53 0.54 -6.62
N LEU A 47 6.12 0.30 -7.87
CA LEU A 47 6.90 0.74 -9.03
C LEU A 47 6.99 2.27 -9.12
N SER A 48 5.93 3.00 -8.73
CA SER A 48 5.88 4.46 -8.78
C SER A 48 6.85 5.12 -7.79
N LEU A 49 7.29 4.41 -6.74
CA LEU A 49 8.31 4.91 -5.80
C LEU A 49 9.69 5.07 -6.46
N PHE A 50 9.94 4.37 -7.56
CA PHE A 50 11.24 4.32 -8.22
C PHE A 50 11.23 4.91 -9.64
N ILE A 51 10.05 5.02 -10.26
CA ILE A 51 9.90 5.36 -11.67
C ILE A 51 8.92 6.54 -11.81
N THR A 52 9.40 7.66 -12.35
CA THR A 52 8.61 8.90 -12.53
C THR A 52 7.66 8.89 -13.74
N GLY A 53 7.68 7.83 -14.56
CA GLY A 53 6.82 7.65 -15.73
C GLY A 53 5.52 6.88 -15.48
N ILE A 54 5.21 6.53 -14.23
CA ILE A 54 3.99 5.80 -13.90
C ILE A 54 2.80 6.78 -13.83
N PRO A 55 1.67 6.46 -14.50
CA PRO A 55 0.47 7.29 -14.46
C PRO A 55 0.02 7.60 -13.02
N PHE A 56 -0.54 8.79 -12.81
CA PHE A 56 -1.13 9.28 -11.54
C PHE A 56 -0.15 9.58 -10.38
N GLY A 57 1.09 9.08 -10.43
CA GLY A 57 2.10 9.31 -9.39
C GLY A 57 1.86 8.51 -8.11
N SER A 58 2.88 8.46 -7.25
CA SER A 58 2.88 7.65 -6.02
C SER A 58 1.81 8.06 -5.01
N LEU A 59 1.51 9.35 -4.89
CA LEU A 59 0.49 9.87 -3.97
C LEU A 59 -0.91 9.32 -4.32
N VAL A 60 -1.32 9.45 -5.59
CA VAL A 60 -2.65 8.98 -6.02
C VAL A 60 -2.75 7.47 -5.92
N LEU A 61 -1.68 6.74 -6.30
CA LEU A 61 -1.63 5.29 -6.16
C LEU A 61 -1.65 4.84 -4.69
N GLY A 62 -1.02 5.59 -3.78
CA GLY A 62 -1.06 5.34 -2.35
C GLY A 62 -2.47 5.54 -1.76
N ILE A 63 -3.18 6.59 -2.18
CA ILE A 63 -4.58 6.80 -1.80
C ILE A 63 -5.47 5.68 -2.35
N ALA A 64 -5.30 5.31 -3.62
CA ALA A 64 -6.04 4.20 -4.22
C ALA A 64 -5.77 2.88 -3.49
N LEU A 65 -4.51 2.60 -3.14
CA LEU A 65 -4.13 1.42 -2.39
C LEU A 65 -4.79 1.40 -1.01
N LEU A 66 -4.82 2.54 -0.33
CA LEU A 66 -5.48 2.67 0.98
C LEU A 66 -6.98 2.37 0.88
N VAL A 67 -7.66 2.90 -0.14
CA VAL A 67 -9.08 2.59 -0.39
C VAL A 67 -9.29 1.11 -0.66
N VAL A 68 -8.44 0.49 -1.49
CA VAL A 68 -8.53 -0.94 -1.80
C VAL A 68 -8.32 -1.78 -0.55
N LEU A 69 -7.34 -1.46 0.30
CA LEU A 69 -7.10 -2.15 1.57
C LEU A 69 -8.29 -2.02 2.54
N VAL A 70 -8.93 -0.85 2.60
CA VAL A 70 -10.15 -0.65 3.41
C VAL A 70 -11.29 -1.54 2.89
N VAL A 71 -11.56 -1.53 1.59
CA VAL A 71 -12.58 -2.38 0.97
C VAL A 71 -12.26 -3.86 1.22
N ALA A 72 -10.99 -4.24 1.06
CA ALA A 72 -10.49 -5.59 1.28
C ALA A 72 -10.60 -6.03 2.75
N LEU A 73 -10.53 -5.09 3.71
CA LEU A 73 -10.73 -5.34 5.13
C LEU A 73 -12.21 -5.51 5.48
N VAL A 74 -13.08 -4.64 4.95
CA VAL A 74 -14.54 -4.66 5.24
C VAL A 74 -15.21 -5.89 4.63
N THR A 75 -14.79 -6.29 3.44
CA THR A 75 -15.37 -7.43 2.72
C THR A 75 -14.84 -8.79 3.21
N ARG A 76 -13.75 -8.80 4.01
CA ARG A 76 -13.14 -10.02 4.54
C ARG A 76 -13.70 -10.30 5.93
N GLY A 77 -14.15 -11.53 6.16
CA GLY A 77 -14.49 -12.00 7.51
C GLY A 77 -13.25 -12.05 8.43
N ARG A 78 -13.42 -12.54 9.66
CA ARG A 78 -12.41 -12.46 10.75
C ARG A 78 -11.05 -13.13 10.52
N LEU A 79 -10.84 -13.87 9.43
CA LEU A 79 -9.60 -14.64 9.20
C LEU A 79 -8.64 -13.92 8.25
N GLY A 80 -7.37 -13.79 8.66
CA GLY A 80 -6.28 -13.30 7.83
C GLY A 80 -6.16 -11.77 7.69
N MET A 81 -6.71 -10.99 8.63
CA MET A 81 -6.72 -9.52 8.55
C MET A 81 -5.37 -8.86 8.90
N THR A 82 -4.45 -9.59 9.54
CA THR A 82 -3.21 -9.01 10.09
C THR A 82 -2.36 -8.29 9.04
N LEU A 83 -2.13 -8.91 7.88
CA LEU A 83 -1.34 -8.28 6.81
C LEU A 83 -2.04 -7.05 6.25
N THR A 84 -3.35 -7.13 6.00
CA THR A 84 -4.15 -6.01 5.51
C THR A 84 -4.08 -4.82 6.49
N ILE A 85 -4.19 -5.07 7.80
CA ILE A 85 -4.13 -4.02 8.83
C ILE A 85 -2.76 -3.37 8.90
N ILE A 86 -1.67 -4.16 8.87
CA ILE A 86 -0.31 -3.64 8.92
C ILE A 86 -0.02 -2.80 7.66
N ALA A 87 -0.37 -3.32 6.48
CA ALA A 87 -0.20 -2.59 5.23
C ALA A 87 -0.99 -1.28 5.24
N LEU A 88 -2.24 -1.31 5.69
CA LEU A 88 -3.11 -0.14 5.78
C LEU A 88 -2.52 0.92 6.72
N ALA A 89 -2.02 0.51 7.89
CA ALA A 89 -1.40 1.41 8.85
C ALA A 89 -0.12 2.06 8.28
N LEU A 90 0.73 1.29 7.60
CA LEU A 90 1.97 1.80 6.99
C LEU A 90 1.70 2.78 5.85
N ILE A 91 0.74 2.47 4.96
CA ILE A 91 0.38 3.37 3.86
C ILE A 91 -0.29 4.64 4.39
N ALA A 92 -1.16 4.53 5.40
CA ALA A 92 -1.76 5.70 6.04
C ALA A 92 -0.71 6.60 6.71
N LEU A 93 0.22 6.00 7.46
CA LEU A 93 1.33 6.71 8.08
C LEU A 93 2.20 7.40 7.04
N TRP A 94 2.57 6.68 5.97
CA TRP A 94 3.35 7.25 4.88
C TRP A 94 2.66 8.45 4.25
N LEU A 95 1.35 8.39 3.96
CA LEU A 95 0.61 9.52 3.38
C LEU A 95 0.60 10.75 4.30
N VAL A 96 0.42 10.55 5.60
CA VAL A 96 0.42 11.64 6.60
C VAL A 96 1.80 12.31 6.67
N LEU A 97 2.87 11.53 6.62
CA LEU A 97 4.24 12.03 6.65
C LEU A 97 4.64 12.69 5.32
N GLU A 98 4.34 12.09 4.19
CA GLU A 98 4.65 12.62 2.85
C GLU A 98 3.99 13.99 2.63
N GLN A 99 2.75 14.16 3.11
CA GLN A 99 2.02 15.42 2.99
C GLN A 99 2.40 16.47 4.06
N GLY A 100 3.32 16.14 4.97
CA GLY A 100 3.77 17.05 6.03
C GLY A 100 2.72 17.38 7.09
N TRP A 101 1.66 16.57 7.22
CA TRP A 101 0.63 16.76 8.26
C TRP A 101 1.16 16.45 9.65
N LEU A 102 2.15 15.55 9.72
CA LEU A 102 2.97 15.29 10.90
C LEU A 102 4.43 15.35 10.47
N VAL A 103 5.25 16.11 11.20
CA VAL A 103 6.68 16.25 10.92
C VAL A 103 7.47 15.59 12.04
N ILE A 104 8.27 14.58 11.69
CA ILE A 104 9.14 13.84 12.60
C ILE A 104 10.58 13.99 12.11
N PRO A 105 11.42 14.75 12.84
CA PRO A 105 12.81 14.98 12.43
C PRO A 105 13.56 13.66 12.20
N GLY A 106 14.18 13.55 11.01
CA GLY A 106 14.93 12.35 10.60
C GLY A 106 14.08 11.26 9.95
N LEU A 107 12.76 11.45 9.83
CA LEU A 107 11.83 10.52 9.18
C LEU A 107 11.25 11.11 7.89
N ASN A 108 10.72 12.35 7.94
CA ASN A 108 10.25 13.14 6.81
C ASN A 108 10.75 14.60 6.87
#